data_AF-A0A162C895-F1
#
_entry.id   AF-A0A162C895-F1
#
_cell.length_a   1.000
_cell.length_b   1.000
_cell.length_c   1.000
_cell.angle_alpha   90.00
_cell.angle_beta   90.00
_cell.angle_gamma   90.00
#
_symmetry.space_group_name_H-M   'P 1'
#
loop_
_entity.id
_entity.type
_entity.pdbx_description
1 polymer ?
#
loop_
_entity_poly.entity_id
_entity_poly.type
_entity_poly.pdbx_seq_one_letter_code
_entity_poly.pdbx_strand_id
1 'polypeptide(L)'
;MKKIKNVHILLLCVMLGGCAKSTIEAHKLRETQSGIIWGSMSYEGEYADYQLHFKNIHTGESGFITLGSNVNEHGIFAMTVPKGVYSVTGWRVNQQYISRYSDGETRKLFNSDSSAPTYLGKFHFTSESAPNSPQANIQASISNRYEADVKLWRMSYPDINMPRHVAEHLPENIILCAACDVQVIHTPAQIR
;
A
#
# COMPACT_ATOMS: atom_id res chain seq x y z
N MET A 1 31.61 36.71 -41.20
CA MET A 1 30.88 37.06 -39.96
C MET A 1 29.85 35.97 -39.66
N LYS A 2 29.91 35.42 -38.43
CA LYS A 2 28.91 34.69 -37.60
C LYS A 2 27.97 33.67 -38.29
N LYS A 3 28.16 32.35 -38.08
CA LYS A 3 27.58 31.51 -36.98
C LYS A 3 26.04 31.67 -36.92
N ILE A 4 25.22 30.64 -37.15
CA ILE A 4 24.94 29.54 -36.21
C ILE A 4 24.41 28.33 -37.01
N LYS A 5 25.17 27.24 -37.04
CA LYS A 5 24.69 25.89 -37.37
C LYS A 5 24.56 25.14 -36.04
N ASN A 6 23.54 24.28 -35.92
CA ASN A 6 23.34 23.28 -34.87
C ASN A 6 22.68 23.78 -33.57
N VAL A 7 21.36 24.02 -33.60
CA VAL A 7 20.52 24.19 -32.39
C VAL A 7 19.32 23.22 -32.42
N HIS A 8 19.45 22.06 -33.06
CA HIS A 8 18.39 21.03 -33.08
C HIS A 8 18.78 19.68 -32.45
N ILE A 9 20.00 19.55 -31.92
CA ILE A 9 20.48 18.30 -31.31
C ILE A 9 20.43 18.33 -29.77
N LEU A 10 20.21 19.50 -29.15
CA LEU A 10 20.19 19.61 -27.68
C LEU A 10 18.82 19.33 -27.03
N LEU A 11 17.75 19.17 -27.82
CA LEU A 11 16.38 19.00 -27.30
C LEU A 11 15.96 17.54 -27.11
N LEU A 12 16.80 16.57 -27.49
CA LEU A 12 16.48 15.14 -27.41
C LEU A 12 16.92 14.46 -26.09
N CYS A 13 17.69 15.14 -25.24
CA CYS A 13 18.29 14.53 -24.04
C CYS A 13 17.46 14.62 -22.75
N VAL A 14 16.26 15.24 -22.77
CA VAL A 14 15.47 15.46 -21.54
C VAL A 14 14.34 14.44 -21.35
N MET A 15 14.16 13.50 -22.29
CA MET A 15 13.16 12.42 -22.18
C MET A 15 13.71 11.16 -21.50
N LEU A 16 14.70 11.27 -20.62
CA LEU A 16 14.99 10.23 -19.63
C LEU A 16 14.01 10.42 -18.46
N GLY A 17 12.73 10.17 -18.73
CA GLY A 17 11.74 9.92 -17.69
C GLY A 17 12.15 8.66 -16.96
N GLY A 18 13.00 8.81 -15.94
CA GLY A 18 13.31 7.73 -15.03
C GLY A 18 12.00 7.25 -14.42
N CYS A 19 11.60 6.02 -14.74
CA CYS A 19 10.67 5.28 -13.90
C CYS A 19 11.31 5.22 -12.52
N ALA A 20 10.90 6.12 -11.61
CA ALA A 20 11.32 6.09 -10.23
C ALA A 20 10.74 4.82 -9.60
N LYS A 21 11.46 3.71 -9.75
CA LYS A 21 11.22 2.50 -8.99
C LYS A 21 11.44 2.91 -7.54
N SER A 22 10.39 2.84 -6.71
CA SER A 22 10.48 3.14 -5.28
C SER A 22 11.51 2.19 -4.66
N THR A 23 12.74 2.66 -4.58
CA THR A 23 13.87 1.83 -4.17
C THR A 23 13.93 1.91 -2.67
N ILE A 24 13.55 0.83 -2.00
CA ILE A 24 13.80 0.69 -0.57
C ILE A 24 15.30 0.64 -0.39
N GLU A 25 15.85 1.69 0.18
CA GLU A 25 17.28 1.80 0.42
C GLU A 25 17.68 0.91 1.61
N ALA A 26 18.09 -0.32 1.31
CA ALA A 26 18.46 -1.33 2.31
C ALA A 26 19.53 -0.83 3.31
N HIS A 27 20.39 0.12 2.90
CA HIS A 27 21.42 0.71 3.75
C HIS A 27 20.85 1.59 4.89
N LYS A 28 19.72 2.28 4.67
CA LYS A 28 19.10 3.15 5.70
C LYS A 28 18.39 2.40 6.82
N LEU A 29 18.12 1.11 6.63
CA LEU A 29 17.41 0.27 7.62
C LEU A 29 18.23 0.06 8.89
N ARG A 30 19.56 -0.05 8.76
CA ARG A 30 20.45 -0.29 9.90
C ARG A 30 20.64 0.93 10.79
N GLU A 31 20.74 2.12 10.19
CA GLU A 31 20.99 3.37 10.92
C GLU A 31 19.77 3.84 11.70
N THR A 32 18.57 3.68 11.12
CA THR A 32 17.31 4.16 11.71
C THR A 32 16.62 3.14 12.61
N GLN A 33 17.21 1.94 12.76
CA GLN A 33 16.56 0.77 13.37
C GLN A 33 15.20 0.41 12.75
N SER A 34 14.87 0.93 11.57
CA SER A 34 13.59 0.68 10.92
C SER A 34 13.50 -0.73 10.35
N GLY A 35 12.30 -1.28 10.32
CA GLY A 35 11.99 -2.51 9.62
C GLY A 35 11.35 -2.27 8.25
N ILE A 36 11.33 -3.31 7.42
CA ILE A 36 10.54 -3.32 6.20
C ILE A 36 9.25 -4.09 6.49
N ILE A 37 8.11 -3.53 6.11
CA ILE A 37 6.85 -4.25 6.03
C ILE A 37 6.46 -4.44 4.56
N TRP A 38 5.82 -5.56 4.25
CA TRP A 38 5.43 -5.87 2.88
C TRP A 38 4.22 -6.78 2.79
N GLY A 39 3.63 -6.84 1.61
CA GLY A 39 2.50 -7.71 1.32
C GLY A 39 2.04 -7.54 -0.12
N SER A 40 0.87 -8.09 -0.41
CA SER A 40 0.18 -7.84 -1.68
C SER A 40 -1.15 -7.17 -1.44
N MET A 41 -1.61 -6.41 -2.41
CA MET A 41 -2.92 -5.78 -2.40
C MET A 41 -3.59 -5.98 -3.76
N SER A 42 -4.88 -6.30 -3.74
CA SER A 42 -5.71 -6.42 -4.93
C SER A 42 -7.10 -5.83 -4.71
N TYR A 43 -7.78 -5.46 -5.78
CA TYR A 43 -9.05 -4.77 -5.66
C TYR A 43 -10.02 -5.07 -6.81
N GLU A 44 -11.31 -4.88 -6.53
CA GLU A 44 -12.39 -4.89 -7.50
C GLU A 44 -12.92 -3.47 -7.72
N GLY A 45 -13.11 -3.09 -8.98
CA GLY A 45 -13.68 -1.79 -9.36
C GLY A 45 -12.64 -0.70 -9.65
N GLU A 46 -13.15 0.45 -10.10
CA GLU A 46 -12.36 1.59 -10.57
C GLU A 46 -12.36 2.71 -9.53
N TYR A 47 -11.42 2.62 -8.60
CA TYR A 47 -11.18 3.64 -7.57
C TYR A 47 -9.80 4.25 -7.77
N ALA A 48 -9.62 5.53 -7.44
CA ALA A 48 -8.39 6.27 -7.67
C ALA A 48 -7.22 5.73 -6.83
N ASP A 49 -7.48 5.44 -5.56
CA ASP A 49 -6.51 4.80 -4.68
C ASP A 49 -7.17 4.00 -3.54
N TYR A 50 -6.45 2.97 -3.10
CA TYR A 50 -6.77 2.11 -1.98
C TYR A 50 -5.71 2.29 -0.90
N GLN A 51 -6.14 2.44 0.35
CA GLN A 51 -5.25 2.69 1.46
C GLN A 51 -5.49 1.70 2.59
N LEU A 52 -4.41 1.16 3.13
CA LEU A 52 -4.41 0.40 4.38
C LEU A 52 -3.80 1.24 5.48
N HIS A 53 -4.51 1.45 6.58
CA HIS A 53 -4.08 2.30 7.70
C HIS A 53 -3.55 1.44 8.85
N PHE A 54 -2.50 1.92 9.51
CA PHE A 54 -1.91 1.27 10.67
C PHE A 54 -1.40 2.27 11.69
N LYS A 55 -1.22 1.83 12.93
CA LYS A 55 -0.80 2.67 14.06
C LYS A 55 0.12 1.91 15.00
N ASN A 56 1.18 2.57 15.46
CA ASN A 56 2.05 2.05 16.52
C ASN A 56 1.27 2.01 17.83
N ILE A 57 1.22 0.85 18.48
CA ILE A 57 0.38 0.67 19.67
C ILE A 57 0.92 1.40 20.91
N HIS A 58 2.21 1.75 20.93
CA HIS A 58 2.86 2.42 22.06
C HIS A 58 2.99 3.93 21.85
N THR A 59 3.44 4.37 20.67
CA THR A 59 3.67 5.79 20.37
C THR A 59 2.44 6.49 19.81
N GLY A 60 1.50 5.72 19.26
CA GLY A 60 0.34 6.26 18.56
C GLY A 60 0.62 6.82 17.17
N GLU A 61 1.86 6.74 16.68
CA GLU A 61 2.23 7.15 15.33
C GLU A 61 1.47 6.33 14.29
N SER A 62 0.81 7.00 13.35
CA SER A 62 0.01 6.37 12.30
C SER A 62 0.69 6.48 10.94
N GLY A 63 0.43 5.52 10.07
CA GLY A 63 0.83 5.54 8.67
C GLY A 63 -0.20 4.84 7.80
N PHE A 64 0.00 4.91 6.49
CA PHE A 64 -0.82 4.17 5.54
C PHE A 64 0.01 3.68 4.36
N ILE A 65 -0.43 2.58 3.77
CA ILE A 65 0.07 2.04 2.50
C ILE A 65 -0.95 2.40 1.43
N THR A 66 -0.51 2.97 0.30
CA THR A 66 -1.40 3.31 -0.83
C THR A 66 -1.09 2.44 -2.04
N LEU A 67 -2.13 1.91 -2.68
CA LEU A 67 -2.08 1.34 -4.02
C LEU A 67 -2.92 2.21 -4.95
N GLY A 68 -2.27 2.84 -5.93
CA GLY A 68 -2.96 3.64 -6.94
C GLY A 68 -3.54 2.75 -8.05
N SER A 69 -4.62 3.21 -8.67
CA SER A 69 -5.36 2.53 -9.75
C SER A 69 -4.52 2.14 -10.99
N ASN A 70 -3.34 2.75 -11.15
CA ASN A 70 -2.44 2.57 -12.28
C ASN A 70 -1.42 1.43 -12.08
N VAL A 71 -1.42 0.84 -10.89
CA VAL A 71 -0.63 -0.36 -10.58
C VAL A 71 -1.59 -1.53 -10.74
N ASN A 72 -1.28 -2.49 -11.61
CA ASN A 72 -2.08 -3.68 -11.92
C ASN A 72 -2.93 -4.17 -10.73
N GLU A 73 -4.12 -4.72 -11.01
CA GLU A 73 -5.12 -5.25 -10.06
C GLU A 73 -4.56 -6.14 -8.92
N HIS A 74 -3.30 -6.58 -9.04
CA HIS A 74 -2.50 -7.23 -8.01
C HIS A 74 -1.12 -6.57 -7.91
N GLY A 75 -0.89 -5.78 -6.85
CA GLY A 75 0.39 -5.12 -6.58
C GLY A 75 1.09 -5.68 -5.34
N ILE A 76 2.42 -5.82 -5.38
CA ILE A 76 3.23 -5.96 -4.16
C ILE A 76 3.53 -4.57 -3.63
N PHE A 77 3.37 -4.39 -2.32
CA PHE A 77 3.82 -3.19 -1.63
C PHE A 77 4.96 -3.54 -0.66
N ALA A 78 5.81 -2.56 -0.42
CA ALA A 78 6.87 -2.64 0.55
C ALA A 78 7.21 -1.24 1.04
N MET A 79 7.38 -1.05 2.34
CA MET A 79 7.79 0.24 2.89
C MET A 79 8.60 0.08 4.18
N THR A 80 9.40 1.10 4.47
CA THR A 80 10.15 1.20 5.72
C THR A 80 9.28 1.86 6.78
N VAL A 81 9.20 1.27 7.96
CA VAL A 81 8.54 1.87 9.13
C VAL A 81 9.44 1.75 10.37
N PRO A 82 9.40 2.71 11.32
CA PRO A 82 10.20 2.65 12.53
C PRO A 82 10.04 1.33 13.29
N LYS A 83 11.02 1.00 14.14
CA LYS A 83 10.92 -0.18 15.00
C LYS A 83 9.71 -0.04 15.93
N GLY A 84 8.92 -1.10 16.03
CA GLY A 84 7.79 -1.09 16.97
C GLY A 84 6.78 -2.19 16.70
N VAL A 85 5.73 -2.19 17.53
CA VAL A 85 4.56 -3.04 17.38
C VAL A 85 3.42 -2.17 16.85
N TYR A 86 2.78 -2.62 15.79
CA TYR A 86 1.75 -1.88 15.09
C TYR A 86 0.48 -2.71 15.00
N SER A 87 -0.65 -2.02 14.96
CA SER A 87 -1.95 -2.59 14.62
C SER A 87 -2.42 -2.02 13.29
N VAL A 88 -3.01 -2.84 12.44
CA VAL A 88 -3.81 -2.36 11.32
C VAL A 88 -5.09 -1.74 11.89
N THR A 89 -5.43 -0.52 11.49
CA THR A 89 -6.54 0.24 12.10
C THR A 89 -7.70 0.49 11.15
N GLY A 90 -7.60 0.05 9.90
CA GLY A 90 -8.65 0.26 8.93
C GLY A 90 -8.16 0.42 7.51
N TRP A 91 -9.05 0.90 6.66
CA TRP A 91 -8.78 1.09 5.25
C TRP A 91 -9.59 2.27 4.69
N ARG A 92 -9.08 2.83 3.59
CA ARG A 92 -9.74 3.92 2.85
C ARG A 92 -9.74 3.59 1.37
N VAL A 93 -10.80 3.93 0.68
CA VAL A 93 -10.82 3.93 -0.78
C VAL A 93 -11.30 5.29 -1.26
N ASN A 94 -10.57 5.88 -2.19
CA ASN A 94 -10.88 7.20 -2.74
C ASN A 94 -11.34 7.08 -4.18
N GLN A 95 -12.43 7.79 -4.51
CA GLN A 95 -12.88 8.11 -5.84
C GLN A 95 -12.86 9.62 -6.04
N GLN A 96 -13.02 10.06 -7.27
CA GLN A 96 -13.18 11.46 -7.57
C GLN A 96 -14.37 12.02 -6.75
N TYR A 97 -14.06 12.91 -5.81
CA TYR A 97 -14.98 13.57 -4.88
C TYR A 97 -15.56 12.75 -3.73
N ILE A 98 -15.28 11.45 -3.62
CA ILE A 98 -15.85 10.57 -2.57
C ILE A 98 -14.75 9.72 -1.95
N SER A 99 -14.64 9.73 -0.62
CA SER A 99 -13.84 8.76 0.12
C SER A 99 -14.76 7.84 0.92
N ARG A 100 -14.54 6.53 0.82
CA ARG A 100 -15.06 5.55 1.78
C ARG A 100 -13.95 5.16 2.73
N TYR A 101 -14.24 5.15 4.02
CA TYR A 101 -13.26 4.85 5.05
C TYR A 101 -13.91 3.96 6.09
N SER A 102 -13.17 2.95 6.55
CA SER A 102 -13.57 2.11 7.65
C SER A 102 -12.44 2.08 8.66
N ASP A 103 -12.75 2.44 9.91
CA ASP A 103 -11.77 2.49 10.98
C ASP A 103 -12.23 1.91 12.29
N GLY A 104 -11.25 1.32 12.95
CA GLY A 104 -11.42 0.67 14.23
C GLY A 104 -10.29 -0.30 14.48
N GLU A 105 -10.20 -0.75 15.73
CA GLU A 105 -9.12 -1.62 16.13
C GLU A 105 -9.28 -2.99 15.47
N THR A 106 -8.44 -3.29 14.48
CA THR A 106 -8.35 -4.66 13.98
C THR A 106 -7.47 -5.46 14.94
N ARG A 107 -7.73 -6.77 15.06
CA ARG A 107 -6.86 -7.67 15.84
C ARG A 107 -5.56 -8.02 15.09
N LYS A 108 -5.28 -7.38 13.96
CA LYS A 108 -4.08 -7.67 13.17
C LYS A 108 -2.92 -6.83 13.66
N LEU A 109 -2.05 -7.46 14.45
CA LEU A 109 -0.78 -6.90 14.88
C LEU A 109 0.35 -7.31 13.92
N PHE A 110 1.40 -6.50 13.90
CA PHE A 110 2.67 -6.84 13.28
C PHE A 110 3.84 -6.13 13.99
N ASN A 111 5.01 -6.75 13.93
CA ASN A 111 6.24 -6.17 14.45
C ASN A 111 7.06 -5.61 13.29
N SER A 112 7.57 -4.41 13.45
CA SER A 112 8.61 -3.86 12.57
C SER A 112 9.94 -3.95 13.29
N ASP A 113 10.88 -4.71 12.72
CA ASP A 113 12.25 -4.78 13.18
C ASP A 113 13.24 -4.79 12.00
N SER A 114 14.48 -4.41 12.26
CA SER A 114 15.54 -4.32 11.26
C SER A 114 16.18 -5.67 10.89
N SER A 115 15.74 -6.77 11.51
CA SER A 115 16.34 -8.09 11.31
C SER A 115 15.84 -8.77 10.04
N ALA A 116 14.57 -8.54 9.66
CA ALA A 116 13.99 -9.08 8.43
C ALA A 116 12.72 -8.31 7.99
N PRO A 117 12.39 -8.31 6.68
CA PRO A 117 11.09 -7.85 6.20
C PRO A 117 9.92 -8.65 6.80
N THR A 118 8.91 -7.95 7.28
CA THR A 118 7.70 -8.53 7.89
C THR A 118 6.57 -8.61 6.87
N TYR A 119 6.07 -9.82 6.64
CA TYR A 119 4.94 -10.05 5.74
C TYR A 119 3.63 -9.78 6.47
N LEU A 120 2.80 -8.92 5.88
CA LEU A 120 1.52 -8.53 6.45
C LEU A 120 0.36 -9.42 5.98
N GLY A 121 0.44 -9.97 4.77
CA GLY A 121 -0.65 -10.72 4.13
C GLY A 121 -0.98 -10.18 2.74
N LYS A 122 -1.95 -10.84 2.09
CA LYS A 122 -2.67 -10.31 0.94
C LYS A 122 -3.88 -9.55 1.44
N PHE A 123 -3.97 -8.27 1.11
CA PHE A 123 -5.14 -7.43 1.31
C PHE A 123 -5.99 -7.45 0.04
N HIS A 124 -7.29 -7.69 0.17
CA HIS A 124 -8.20 -7.68 -0.97
C HIS A 124 -9.42 -6.83 -0.71
N PHE A 125 -9.64 -5.84 -1.58
CA PHE A 125 -10.81 -4.98 -1.58
C PHE A 125 -11.86 -5.53 -2.54
N THR A 126 -13.03 -5.88 -2.03
CA THR A 126 -14.19 -6.30 -2.82
C THR A 126 -15.17 -5.15 -2.96
N SER A 127 -15.88 -5.12 -4.08
CA SER A 127 -16.86 -4.07 -4.40
C SER A 127 -18.18 -4.70 -4.84
N GLU A 128 -19.21 -4.51 -4.02
CA GLU A 128 -20.54 -5.05 -4.26
C GLU A 128 -21.56 -3.93 -4.49
N SER A 129 -22.43 -4.11 -5.48
CA SER A 129 -23.54 -3.18 -5.71
C SER A 129 -24.46 -3.15 -4.50
N ALA A 130 -24.77 -1.95 -4.01
CA ALA A 130 -25.69 -1.75 -2.89
C ALA A 130 -27.12 -1.47 -3.43
N PRO A 131 -28.16 -2.26 -3.06
CA PRO A 131 -29.51 -2.12 -3.63
C PRO A 131 -30.15 -0.74 -3.45
N ASN A 132 -29.74 0.01 -2.42
CA ASN A 132 -30.32 1.30 -2.02
C ASN A 132 -29.29 2.44 -1.98
N SER A 133 -28.15 2.28 -2.65
CA SER A 133 -27.09 3.29 -2.66
C SER A 133 -26.47 3.37 -4.04
N PRO A 134 -26.28 4.57 -4.62
CA PRO A 134 -25.54 4.73 -5.87
C PRO A 134 -24.05 4.41 -5.72
N GLN A 135 -23.59 4.17 -4.49
CA GLN A 135 -22.22 3.84 -4.15
C GLN A 135 -22.12 2.36 -3.75
N ALA A 136 -21.13 1.67 -4.28
CA ALA A 136 -20.85 0.28 -3.93
C ALA A 136 -20.44 0.11 -2.46
N ASN A 137 -20.82 -1.03 -1.89
CA ASN A 137 -20.31 -1.50 -0.62
C ASN A 137 -18.90 -2.02 -0.84
N ILE A 138 -17.94 -1.46 -0.08
CA ILE A 138 -16.55 -1.86 -0.15
C ILE A 138 -16.19 -2.56 1.14
N GLN A 139 -15.49 -3.68 1.00
CA GLN A 139 -14.95 -4.43 2.12
C GLN A 139 -13.49 -4.75 1.85
N ALA A 140 -12.66 -4.72 2.88
CA ALA A 140 -11.30 -5.22 2.81
C ALA A 140 -11.20 -6.55 3.57
N SER A 141 -10.47 -7.51 3.00
CA SER A 141 -10.14 -8.78 3.62
C SER A 141 -8.63 -8.98 3.65
N ILE A 142 -8.16 -9.83 4.56
CA ILE A 142 -6.77 -10.24 4.67
C ILE A 142 -6.67 -11.76 4.61
N SER A 143 -5.68 -12.26 3.86
CA SER A 143 -5.41 -13.69 3.73
C SER A 143 -3.92 -13.97 3.71
N ASN A 144 -3.52 -15.19 4.06
CA ASN A 144 -2.15 -15.64 3.85
C ASN A 144 -1.95 -16.08 2.40
N ARG A 145 -1.06 -15.40 1.67
CA ARG A 145 -0.65 -15.81 0.32
C ARG A 145 0.87 -15.80 0.16
N TYR A 146 1.59 -16.02 1.27
CA TYR A 146 3.04 -15.87 1.33
C TYR A 146 3.78 -16.60 0.21
N GLU A 147 3.41 -17.85 -0.09
CA GLU A 147 4.08 -18.67 -1.11
C GLU A 147 4.01 -18.08 -2.53
N ALA A 148 2.90 -17.41 -2.87
CA ALA A 148 2.77 -16.73 -4.16
C ALA A 148 3.44 -15.36 -4.11
N ASP A 149 3.21 -14.61 -3.04
CA ASP A 149 3.68 -13.23 -2.89
C ASP A 149 5.21 -13.17 -2.79
N VAL A 150 5.87 -14.17 -2.19
CA VAL A 150 7.33 -14.22 -2.10
C VAL A 150 8.00 -14.38 -3.47
N LYS A 151 7.32 -15.01 -4.44
CA LYS A 151 7.81 -15.09 -5.82
C LYS A 151 7.79 -13.72 -6.47
N LEU A 152 6.69 -12.98 -6.30
CA LEU A 152 6.57 -11.60 -6.78
C LEU A 152 7.57 -10.67 -6.08
N TRP A 153 7.76 -10.84 -4.76
CA TRP A 153 8.74 -10.09 -3.98
C TRP A 153 10.15 -10.21 -4.56
N ARG A 154 10.62 -11.44 -4.82
CA ARG A 154 11.97 -11.68 -5.37
C ARG A 154 12.19 -11.00 -6.71
N MET A 155 11.14 -10.87 -7.53
CA MET A 155 11.21 -10.17 -8.81
C MET A 155 11.20 -8.64 -8.63
N SER A 156 10.39 -8.13 -7.70
CA SER A 156 10.27 -6.70 -7.44
C SER A 156 11.47 -6.11 -6.69
N TYR A 157 12.02 -6.86 -5.71
CA TYR A 157 13.06 -6.44 -4.78
C TYR A 157 14.22 -7.47 -4.70
N PRO A 158 14.95 -7.70 -5.80
CA PRO A 158 16.00 -8.72 -5.85
C PRO A 158 17.16 -8.46 -4.87
N ASP A 159 17.41 -7.20 -4.52
CA ASP A 159 18.54 -6.79 -3.67
C ASP A 159 18.21 -6.81 -2.17
N ILE A 160 16.96 -7.10 -1.79
CA ILE A 160 16.54 -7.17 -0.39
C ILE A 160 16.52 -8.64 0.03
N ASN A 161 17.34 -8.97 1.04
CA ASN A 161 17.40 -10.31 1.60
C ASN A 161 16.00 -10.86 1.90
N MET A 162 15.83 -12.14 1.59
CA MET A 162 14.54 -12.83 1.68
C MET A 162 13.86 -12.60 3.04
N PRO A 163 12.53 -12.34 3.04
CA PRO A 163 11.74 -12.25 4.26
C PRO A 163 11.93 -13.52 5.09
N ARG A 164 12.26 -13.37 6.38
CA ARG A 164 12.21 -14.50 7.31
C ARG A 164 10.76 -14.98 7.36
N HIS A 165 10.56 -16.29 7.33
CA HIS A 165 9.25 -16.92 7.34
C HIS A 165 8.57 -16.70 8.70
N VAL A 166 8.03 -15.50 8.95
CA VAL A 166 7.11 -15.27 10.07
C VAL A 166 5.71 -15.45 9.50
N ALA A 167 5.40 -16.68 9.10
CA ALA A 167 4.02 -17.07 8.88
C ALA A 167 3.38 -17.18 10.27
N GLU A 168 3.03 -16.04 10.85
CA GLU A 168 1.87 -16.04 11.73
C GLU A 168 0.75 -16.70 10.93
N HIS A 169 0.18 -17.78 11.47
CA HIS A 169 -0.99 -18.41 10.89
C HIS A 169 -2.11 -17.38 10.86
N LEU A 170 -2.20 -16.63 9.77
CA LEU A 170 -3.38 -15.86 9.44
C LEU A 170 -4.45 -16.89 9.05
N PRO A 171 -5.60 -16.95 9.76
CA PRO A 171 -6.75 -17.67 9.27
C PRO A 171 -7.04 -17.30 7.80
N GLU A 172 -7.59 -18.25 7.06
CA GLU A 172 -8.04 -17.98 5.69
C GLU A 172 -9.13 -16.89 5.71
N ASN A 173 -8.90 -15.81 4.95
CA ASN A 173 -9.86 -14.74 4.64
C ASN A 173 -10.57 -14.12 5.85
N ILE A 174 -9.85 -13.27 6.59
CA ILE A 174 -10.44 -12.45 7.66
C ILE A 174 -10.95 -11.14 7.06
N ILE A 175 -12.20 -10.78 7.32
CA ILE A 175 -12.71 -9.45 7.01
C ILE A 175 -12.02 -8.44 7.92
N LEU A 176 -11.28 -7.51 7.34
CA LEU A 176 -10.71 -6.40 8.08
C LEU A 176 -11.83 -5.47 8.49
N CYS A 177 -11.78 -5.07 9.76
CA CYS A 177 -12.71 -4.09 10.28
C CYS A 177 -14.19 -4.53 10.20
N ALA A 178 -14.46 -5.82 10.38
CA ALA A 178 -15.84 -6.36 10.36
C ALA A 178 -16.78 -5.71 11.40
N ALA A 179 -16.23 -5.15 12.48
CA ALA A 179 -16.96 -4.45 13.53
C ALA A 179 -16.64 -2.93 13.58
N CYS A 180 -16.00 -2.39 12.54
CA CYS A 180 -15.66 -0.98 12.43
C CYS A 180 -16.82 -0.19 11.82
N ASP A 181 -16.89 1.10 12.15
CA ASP A 181 -17.84 2.00 11.52
C ASP A 181 -17.35 2.34 10.11
N VAL A 182 -18.26 2.29 9.12
CA VAL A 182 -17.96 2.71 7.75
C VAL A 182 -18.52 4.10 7.52
N GLN A 183 -17.65 5.02 7.12
CA GLN A 183 -18.00 6.40 6.85
C GLN A 183 -17.79 6.75 5.38
N VAL A 184 -18.64 7.62 4.87
CA VAL A 184 -18.53 8.19 3.52
C VAL A 184 -18.31 9.69 3.64
N ILE A 185 -17.18 10.17 3.12
CA ILE A 185 -16.85 11.59 3.09
C ILE A 185 -16.99 12.07 1.65
N HIS A 186 -17.87 13.04 1.45
CA HIS A 186 -17.94 13.79 0.20
C HIS A 186 -16.98 14.98 0.32
N THR A 187 -15.99 15.04 -0.57
CA THR A 187 -15.21 16.27 -0.69
C THR A 187 -16.08 17.31 -1.40
N PRO A 188 -16.08 18.57 -0.96
CA PRO A 188 -16.82 19.61 -1.64
C PRO A 188 -16.38 19.61 -3.10
N ALA A 189 -17.33 19.43 -4.02
CA ALA A 189 -17.08 19.78 -5.40
C ALA A 189 -16.48 21.19 -5.39
N GLN A 190 -15.40 21.43 -6.13
CA GLN A 190 -15.12 22.81 -6.53
C GLN A 190 -16.31 23.24 -7.35
N ILE A 191 -17.31 23.81 -6.67
CA ILE A 191 -18.44 24.50 -7.27
C ILE A 191 -17.78 25.65 -8.05
N ARG A 192 -17.63 25.46 -9.35
CA ARG A 192 -17.35 26.51 -10.31
C ARG A 192 -18.58 26.64 -11.19
#